data_AF-A0A1J3FFP0-F1
#
_entry.id   AF-A0A1J3FFP0-F1
#
_cell.length_a   1.000
_cell.length_b   1.000
_cell.length_c   1.000
_cell.angle_alpha   90.00
_cell.angle_beta   90.00
_cell.angle_gamma   90.00
#
_symmetry.space_group_name_H-M   'P 1'
#
loop_
_entity.id
_entity.type
_entity.pdbx_description
1 polymer ?
#
loop_
_entity_poly.entity_id
_entity_poly.type
_entity_poly.pdbx_seq_one_letter_code
_entity_poly.pdbx_strand_id
1 'polypeptide(L)'
;ESVRETKNPKVKSRVHKSNLFSDFPGGLVGRKKKIKMPLYDCMLLFKPIIRKEGLIELVARIGKHVYSRNGVLTDVKSFGKVELGYGIRKLDGRHYQGQLMQITMMATPNMNKELHYLNKEDKLLRWLLVKHRGIEIASTEREDESNRLTNSTTFDEPSSDEDDDILGLTR
;
A
#
# COMPACT_ATOMS: atom_id res chain seq x y z
N GLU A 1 50.76 -12.99 -68.73
CA GLU A 1 50.02 -13.39 -67.51
C GLU A 1 48.60 -13.76 -67.89
N SER A 2 48.18 -15.00 -67.65
CA SER A 2 47.30 -15.37 -66.53
C SER A 2 45.85 -14.90 -66.76
N VAL A 3 44.94 -15.67 -67.38
CA VAL A 3 44.22 -16.87 -66.87
C VAL A 3 42.81 -16.53 -66.32
N ARG A 4 41.84 -17.35 -66.75
CA ARG A 4 40.51 -17.69 -66.16
C ARG A 4 39.26 -16.87 -66.53
N GLU A 5 38.65 -17.34 -67.62
CA GLU A 5 37.22 -17.62 -67.72
C GLU A 5 36.75 -18.52 -66.55
N THR A 6 35.70 -18.13 -65.82
CA THR A 6 34.93 -19.08 -65.00
C THR A 6 33.43 -18.81 -65.11
N LYS A 7 32.76 -19.75 -65.77
CA LYS A 7 31.32 -20.02 -65.76
C LYS A 7 30.92 -20.46 -64.35
N ASN A 8 29.82 -19.94 -63.82
CA ASN A 8 29.25 -20.44 -62.58
C ASN A 8 28.06 -21.39 -62.90
N PRO A 9 28.12 -22.69 -62.54
CA PRO A 9 27.11 -23.67 -62.87
C PRO A 9 26.04 -23.85 -61.78
N LYS A 10 24.85 -24.28 -62.20
CA LYS A 10 23.78 -24.84 -61.35
C LYS A 10 24.22 -26.12 -60.64
N VAL A 11 23.94 -26.24 -59.35
CA VAL A 11 23.90 -27.51 -58.57
C VAL A 11 22.72 -27.39 -57.59
N LYS A 12 21.53 -27.95 -57.85
CA LYS A 12 21.04 -29.33 -57.62
C LYS A 12 21.20 -29.89 -56.19
N SER A 13 20.02 -30.15 -55.60
CA SER A 13 19.66 -31.28 -54.72
C SER A 13 20.33 -31.45 -53.35
N ARG A 14 19.51 -31.53 -52.29
CA ARG A 14 19.31 -32.80 -51.55
C ARG A 14 18.14 -32.69 -50.57
N VAL A 15 17.09 -33.43 -50.85
CA VAL A 15 16.17 -33.94 -49.82
C VAL A 15 16.94 -34.99 -49.03
N HIS A 16 17.08 -34.84 -47.72
CA HIS A 16 17.32 -35.94 -46.79
C HIS A 16 16.29 -35.86 -45.67
N LYS A 17 15.50 -36.93 -45.58
CA LYS A 17 14.53 -37.22 -44.53
C LYS A 17 15.25 -37.65 -43.25
N SER A 18 14.48 -37.52 -42.16
CA SER A 18 14.45 -38.34 -40.94
C SER A 18 15.58 -38.17 -39.93
N ASN A 19 15.27 -37.73 -38.71
CA ASN A 19 14.87 -38.69 -37.67
C ASN A 19 14.34 -38.01 -36.39
N LEU A 20 13.29 -38.64 -35.87
CA LEU A 20 12.82 -38.77 -34.49
C LEU A 20 13.47 -37.88 -33.41
N PHE A 21 12.63 -37.07 -32.75
CA PHE A 21 12.61 -36.91 -31.29
C PHE A 21 11.19 -36.43 -30.92
N SER A 22 10.22 -37.36 -30.90
CA SER A 22 9.56 -37.77 -29.65
C SER A 22 9.11 -36.59 -28.77
N ASP A 23 7.83 -36.26 -28.92
CA ASP A 23 6.88 -36.10 -27.82
C ASP A 23 7.43 -35.53 -26.50
N PHE A 24 7.34 -34.21 -26.37
CA PHE A 24 7.12 -33.58 -25.08
C PHE A 24 5.80 -32.82 -25.12
N PRO A 25 4.69 -33.36 -24.59
CA PRO A 25 3.52 -32.58 -24.27
C PRO A 25 3.79 -31.87 -22.93
N GLY A 26 4.79 -31.00 -22.92
CA GLY A 26 5.10 -30.12 -21.80
C GLY A 26 4.42 -28.79 -22.01
N GLY A 27 3.09 -28.80 -22.13
CA GLY A 27 2.30 -27.58 -22.11
C GLY A 27 2.58 -26.87 -20.80
N LEU A 28 3.46 -25.87 -20.82
CA LEU A 28 3.49 -24.82 -19.81
C LEU A 28 2.16 -24.10 -19.95
N VAL A 29 1.13 -24.67 -19.31
CA VAL A 29 -0.05 -23.95 -18.88
C VAL A 29 0.50 -22.85 -18.00
N GLY A 30 0.81 -21.72 -18.63
CA GLY A 30 1.04 -20.47 -17.95
C GLY A 30 -0.20 -20.30 -17.09
N ARG A 31 -0.09 -20.61 -15.79
CA ARG A 31 -1.13 -20.34 -14.82
C ARG A 31 -1.43 -18.87 -15.02
N LYS A 32 -2.54 -18.55 -15.68
CA LYS A 32 -3.04 -17.18 -15.78
C LYS A 32 -3.16 -16.76 -14.34
N LYS A 33 -2.17 -16.01 -13.83
CA LYS A 33 -2.23 -15.43 -12.50
C LYS A 33 -3.50 -14.63 -12.53
N LYS A 34 -4.52 -15.11 -11.81
CA LYS A 34 -5.77 -14.40 -11.65
C LYS A 34 -5.35 -13.04 -11.11
N ILE A 35 -5.45 -12.00 -11.93
CA ILE A 35 -5.11 -10.63 -11.54
C ILE A 35 -6.25 -10.24 -10.60
N LYS A 36 -6.15 -10.69 -9.35
CA LYS A 36 -6.91 -10.07 -8.29
C LYS A 36 -6.41 -8.63 -8.27
N MET A 37 -7.33 -7.68 -8.35
CA MET A 37 -7.04 -6.28 -8.03
C MET A 37 -7.16 -6.16 -6.51
N PRO A 38 -6.07 -6.26 -5.75
CA PRO A 38 -6.11 -6.04 -4.31
C PRO A 38 -6.46 -4.60 -3.97
N LEU A 39 -7.20 -4.45 -2.87
CA LEU A 39 -7.43 -3.17 -2.23
C LEU A 39 -6.23 -2.82 -1.35
N TYR A 40 -5.69 -1.62 -1.55
CA TYR A 40 -4.58 -1.06 -0.80
C TYR A 40 -4.97 0.27 -0.16
N ASP A 41 -4.37 0.53 1.00
CA ASP A 41 -4.31 1.84 1.63
C ASP A 41 -2.88 2.38 1.51
N CYS A 42 -2.75 3.52 0.84
CA CYS A 42 -1.49 4.26 0.73
C CYS A 42 -1.50 5.39 1.76
N MET A 43 -0.72 5.24 2.82
CA MET A 43 -0.54 6.24 3.86
C MET A 43 0.61 7.16 3.47
N LEU A 44 0.35 8.46 3.44
CA LEU A 44 1.29 9.51 3.05
C LEU A 44 1.49 10.46 4.24
N LEU A 45 2.72 10.48 4.76
CA LEU A 45 3.15 11.40 5.80
C LEU A 45 4.01 12.50 5.18
N PHE A 46 3.48 13.72 5.16
CA PHE A 46 4.09 14.90 4.59
C PHE A 46 4.79 15.76 5.66
N LYS A 47 5.75 16.56 5.22
CA LYS A 47 6.34 17.61 6.07
C LYS A 47 5.27 18.62 6.50
N PRO A 48 5.38 19.22 7.69
CA PRO A 48 4.36 20.10 8.24
C PRO A 48 4.26 21.46 7.52
N ILE A 49 5.33 21.91 6.86
CA ILE A 49 5.42 23.23 6.22
C ILE A 49 4.79 23.29 4.82
N ILE A 50 4.37 22.14 4.27
CA ILE A 50 3.87 22.07 2.89
C ILE A 50 2.47 22.66 2.82
N ARG A 51 2.24 23.52 1.82
CA ARG A 51 0.93 24.08 1.51
C ARG A 51 -0.01 22.99 0.97
N LYS A 52 -1.31 23.15 1.23
CA LYS A 52 -2.35 22.19 0.80
C LYS A 52 -2.29 21.87 -0.70
N GLU A 53 -2.01 22.87 -1.54
CA GLU A 53 -1.83 22.73 -2.98
C GLU A 53 -0.77 21.67 -3.34
N GLY A 54 0.37 21.70 -2.66
CA GLY A 54 1.48 20.77 -2.93
C GLY A 54 1.19 19.34 -2.50
N LEU A 55 0.31 19.14 -1.51
CA LEU A 55 -0.17 17.81 -1.11
C LEU A 55 -1.11 17.24 -2.17
N ILE A 56 -2.09 18.04 -2.58
CA ILE A 56 -3.12 17.66 -3.55
C ILE A 56 -2.48 17.35 -4.90
N GLU A 57 -1.47 18.11 -5.32
CA GLU A 57 -0.73 17.85 -6.55
C GLU A 57 -0.06 16.46 -6.54
N LEU A 58 0.54 16.07 -5.40
CA LEU A 58 1.20 14.77 -5.26
C LEU A 58 0.19 13.63 -5.24
N VAL A 59 -0.93 13.81 -4.53
CA VAL A 59 -2.06 12.85 -4.53
C VAL A 59 -2.64 12.70 -5.94
N ALA A 60 -2.81 13.80 -6.68
CA ALA A 60 -3.29 13.78 -8.05
C ALA A 60 -2.32 13.05 -9.00
N ARG A 61 -1.00 13.19 -8.79
CA ARG A 61 0.04 12.46 -9.54
C ARG A 61 -0.06 10.96 -9.30
N ILE A 62 -0.25 10.54 -8.04
CA ILE A 62 -0.51 9.13 -7.70
C ILE A 62 -1.81 8.66 -8.35
N GLY A 63 -2.88 9.47 -8.28
CA GLY A 63 -4.17 9.17 -8.89
C GLY A 63 -4.09 8.91 -10.39
N LYS A 64 -3.39 9.78 -11.14
CA LYS A 64 -3.10 9.59 -12.57
C LYS A 64 -2.36 8.28 -12.81
N HIS A 65 -1.37 7.98 -11.98
CA HIS A 65 -0.56 6.77 -12.11
C HIS A 65 -1.37 5.48 -11.94
N VAL A 66 -2.27 5.47 -10.95
CA VAL A 66 -3.19 4.35 -10.70
C VAL A 66 -4.16 4.20 -11.87
N TYR A 67 -4.73 5.31 -12.34
CA TYR A 67 -5.66 5.33 -13.47
C TYR A 67 -5.03 4.79 -14.77
N SER A 68 -3.78 5.18 -15.07
CA SER A 68 -3.04 4.68 -16.24
C SER A 68 -2.83 3.16 -16.24
N ARG A 69 -2.93 2.50 -15.08
CA ARG A 69 -2.75 1.05 -14.92
C ARG A 69 -4.06 0.33 -14.66
N ASN A 70 -5.18 0.92 -15.06
CA ASN A 70 -6.53 0.40 -14.86
C ASN A 70 -6.86 0.14 -13.38
N GLY A 71 -6.22 0.86 -12.47
CA GLY A 71 -6.60 0.89 -11.06
C GLY A 71 -7.72 1.90 -10.82
N VAL A 72 -8.37 1.78 -9.67
CA VAL A 72 -9.48 2.62 -9.23
C VAL A 72 -9.14 3.22 -7.87
N LEU A 73 -9.27 4.54 -7.73
CA LEU A 73 -9.25 5.18 -6.42
C LEU A 73 -10.66 5.11 -5.83
N THR A 74 -10.77 4.66 -4.59
CA THR A 74 -12.05 4.56 -3.90
C THR A 74 -12.26 5.73 -2.95
N ASP A 75 -11.20 6.14 -2.25
CA ASP A 75 -11.30 7.17 -1.22
C ASP A 75 -9.98 7.93 -1.02
N VAL A 76 -10.09 9.19 -0.61
CA VAL A 76 -8.96 10.07 -0.25
C VAL A 76 -9.32 10.78 1.05
N LYS A 77 -8.71 10.33 2.15
CA LYS A 77 -8.91 10.89 3.49
C LYS A 77 -7.71 11.75 3.90
N SER A 78 -7.99 12.85 4.60
CA SER A 78 -6.98 13.71 5.22
C SER A 78 -7.18 13.70 6.72
N PHE A 79 -6.14 13.36 7.48
CA PHE A 79 -6.14 13.40 8.94
C PHE A 79 -5.56 14.70 9.49
N GLY A 80 -5.10 15.59 8.60
CA GLY A 80 -4.53 16.87 8.98
C GLY A 80 -3.19 16.73 9.70
N LYS A 81 -2.94 17.62 10.67
CA LYS A 81 -1.66 17.70 11.39
C LYS A 81 -1.60 16.65 12.49
N VAL A 82 -0.58 15.81 12.44
CA VAL A 82 -0.30 14.76 13.43
C VAL A 82 1.06 15.00 14.09
N GLU A 83 1.13 14.70 15.38
CA GLU A 83 2.39 14.72 16.14
C GLU A 83 3.06 13.35 16.06
N LEU A 84 4.37 13.34 15.85
CA LEU A 84 5.16 12.13 15.70
C LEU A 84 5.77 11.77 17.06
N GLY A 85 5.67 10.49 17.45
CA GLY A 85 6.26 10.01 18.70
C GLY A 85 7.80 10.14 18.76
N TYR A 86 8.45 10.32 17.62
CA TYR A 86 9.87 10.64 17.53
C TYR A 86 10.15 11.54 16.32
N GLY A 87 11.27 12.28 16.40
CA GLY A 87 11.70 13.14 15.30
C GLY A 87 12.25 12.35 14.11
N ILE A 88 11.61 12.45 12.94
CA ILE A 88 12.12 11.85 11.70
C ILE A 88 13.18 12.78 11.11
N ARG A 89 14.37 12.24 10.85
CA ARG A 89 15.49 13.00 10.25
C ARG A 89 15.42 12.96 8.72
N LYS A 90 15.43 14.14 8.10
CA LYS A 90 15.59 14.39 6.66
C LYS A 90 16.78 15.35 6.45
N LEU A 91 17.09 15.67 5.19
CA LEU A 91 18.09 16.68 4.83
C LEU A 91 17.74 18.08 5.36
N ASP A 92 16.44 18.34 5.50
CA ASP A 92 15.86 19.60 5.99
C ASP A 92 15.89 19.74 7.53
N GLY A 93 16.29 18.68 8.23
CA GLY A 93 16.34 18.64 9.69
C GLY A 93 15.50 17.54 10.31
N ARG A 94 15.18 17.69 11.61
CA ARG A 94 14.33 16.76 12.36
C ARG A 94 12.90 17.30 12.44
N HIS A 95 11.94 16.49 12.02
CA HIS A 95 10.52 16.84 12.07
C HIS A 95 9.81 16.02 13.14
N TYR A 96 9.14 16.70 14.07
CA TYR A 96 8.33 16.11 15.15
C TYR A 96 6.82 16.18 14.87
N GLN A 97 6.44 16.89 13.82
CA GLN A 97 5.06 17.03 13.38
C GLN A 97 5.02 16.77 11.88
N GLY A 98 3.89 16.29 11.38
CA GLY A 98 3.66 16.06 9.95
C GLY A 98 2.19 16.22 9.60
N GLN A 99 1.88 16.14 8.30
CA GLN A 99 0.51 16.05 7.82
C GLN A 99 0.26 14.65 7.28
N LEU A 100 -0.85 14.02 7.68
CA LEU A 100 -1.16 12.65 7.31
C LEU A 100 -2.36 12.60 6.34
N MET A 101 -2.20 11.86 5.25
CA MET A 101 -3.27 11.55 4.31
C MET A 101 -3.27 10.05 3.99
N GLN A 102 -4.44 9.55 3.59
CA GLN A 102 -4.64 8.19 3.13
C GLN A 102 -5.33 8.20 1.78
N ILE A 103 -4.83 7.38 0.86
CA ILE A 103 -5.49 7.09 -0.42
C ILE A 103 -5.82 5.60 -0.43
N THR A 104 -7.10 5.27 -0.56
CA THR A 104 -7.55 3.90 -0.76
C THR A 104 -7.71 3.65 -2.25
N MET A 105 -7.07 2.59 -2.75
CA MET A 105 -7.02 2.27 -4.17
C MET A 105 -7.06 0.76 -4.43
N MET A 106 -7.82 0.36 -5.44
CA MET A 106 -7.78 -0.95 -6.07
C MET A 106 -6.78 -0.89 -7.21
N ALA A 107 -5.65 -1.60 -7.11
CA ALA A 107 -4.61 -1.46 -8.11
C ALA A 107 -3.82 -2.75 -8.31
N THR A 108 -2.98 -2.80 -9.35
CA THR A 108 -2.23 -4.02 -9.68
C THR A 108 -1.26 -4.41 -8.55
N PRO A 109 -0.95 -5.71 -8.36
CA PRO A 109 0.00 -6.11 -7.32
C PRO A 109 1.44 -5.58 -7.55
N ASN A 110 1.74 -5.05 -8.74
CA ASN A 110 3.04 -4.44 -9.04
C ASN A 110 3.15 -2.98 -8.56
N MET A 111 2.06 -2.38 -8.08
CA MET A 111 2.02 -0.98 -7.67
C MET A 111 3.01 -0.62 -6.57
N ASN A 112 3.41 -1.56 -5.72
CA ASN A 112 4.43 -1.29 -4.70
C ASN A 112 5.78 -0.89 -5.33
N LYS A 113 6.18 -1.57 -6.40
CA LYS A 113 7.45 -1.26 -7.09
C LYS A 113 7.39 0.09 -7.79
N GLU A 114 6.21 0.41 -8.29
CA GLU A 114 5.92 1.64 -9.02
C GLU A 114 5.84 2.82 -8.04
N LEU A 115 5.33 2.58 -6.83
CA LEU A 115 5.36 3.39 -5.61
C LEU A 115 6.72 4.02 -5.27
N HIS A 116 7.82 3.35 -5.66
CA HIS A 116 9.16 3.73 -5.19
C HIS A 116 9.64 5.10 -5.65
N TYR A 117 9.03 5.72 -6.67
CA TYR A 117 9.37 7.10 -7.02
C TYR A 117 9.04 8.09 -5.90
N LEU A 118 8.08 7.78 -5.01
CA LEU A 118 7.72 8.61 -3.86
C LEU A 118 8.88 8.81 -2.87
N ASN A 119 9.89 7.95 -2.90
CA ASN A 119 11.11 8.14 -2.10
C ASN A 119 11.92 9.37 -2.55
N LYS A 120 11.76 9.81 -3.81
CA LYS A 120 12.44 10.99 -4.36
C LYS A 120 11.72 12.29 -4.03
N GLU A 121 10.46 12.22 -3.61
CA GLU A 121 9.67 13.39 -3.25
C GLU A 121 10.20 13.97 -1.93
N ASP A 122 10.68 15.21 -1.98
CA ASP A 122 11.20 15.97 -0.84
C ASP A 122 10.11 16.36 0.17
N LYS A 123 8.87 16.46 -0.32
CA LYS A 123 7.65 16.76 0.43
C LYS A 123 7.26 15.65 1.42
N LEU A 124 7.62 14.40 1.14
CA LEU A 124 7.23 13.24 1.95
C LEU A 124 8.27 12.92 3.02
N LEU A 125 7.81 12.78 4.26
CA LEU A 125 8.57 12.18 5.35
C LEU A 125 8.60 10.65 5.19
N ARG A 126 7.44 10.05 4.95
CA ARG A 126 7.28 8.60 4.79
C ARG A 126 6.04 8.30 3.96
N TRP A 127 6.11 7.23 3.16
CA TRP A 127 4.94 6.62 2.57
C TRP A 127 4.91 5.13 2.93
N LEU A 128 3.73 4.56 3.00
CA LEU A 128 3.50 3.15 3.29
C LEU A 128 2.32 2.67 2.45
N LEU A 129 2.52 1.60 1.69
CA LEU A 129 1.43 0.90 1.01
C LEU A 129 1.11 -0.36 1.81
N VAL A 130 -0.12 -0.43 2.33
CA VAL A 130 -0.60 -1.55 3.13
C VAL A 130 -1.81 -2.15 2.44
N LYS A 131 -1.99 -3.47 2.52
CA LYS A 131 -3.22 -4.11 2.04
C LYS A 131 -4.37 -3.71 2.97
N HIS A 132 -5.50 -3.31 2.41
CA HIS A 132 -6.66 -2.92 3.19
C HIS A 132 -7.13 -4.08 4.08
N ARG A 133 -7.39 -3.77 5.36
CA ARG A 133 -7.82 -4.74 6.39
C ARG A 133 -9.25 -4.51 6.89
N GLY A 134 -9.97 -3.53 6.36
CA GLY A 134 -11.31 -3.17 6.86
C GLY A 134 -11.28 -2.42 8.20
N ILE A 135 -10.13 -1.86 8.58
CA ILE A 135 -10.01 -1.05 9.79
C ILE A 135 -10.14 0.41 9.35
N GLU A 136 -11.20 1.06 9.82
CA GLU A 136 -11.40 2.49 9.60
C GLU A 136 -10.66 3.26 10.69
N ILE A 137 -9.67 4.05 10.28
CA ILE A 137 -9.04 5.01 11.18
C ILE A 137 -10.07 6.13 11.36
N ALA A 138 -10.86 6.05 12.42
CA ALA A 138 -11.76 7.12 12.81
C ALA A 138 -10.91 8.38 13.01
N SER A 139 -11.25 9.46 12.30
CA SER A 139 -10.82 10.79 12.69
C SER A 139 -11.46 11.03 14.04
N THR A 140 -10.68 10.89 15.12
CA THR A 140 -11.04 11.47 16.40
C THR A 140 -11.07 12.97 16.18
N GLU A 141 -12.24 13.47 15.76
CA GLU A 141 -12.63 14.82 16.06
C GLU A 141 -12.36 14.97 17.55
N ARG A 142 -11.49 15.92 17.89
CA ARG A 142 -11.25 16.27 19.29
C ARG A 142 -12.53 16.91 19.76
N GLU A 143 -13.51 16.09 20.12
CA GLU A 143 -14.42 16.43 21.18
C GLU A 143 -13.54 16.48 22.43
N ASP A 144 -13.26 17.71 22.83
CA ASP A 144 -12.89 17.99 24.21
C ASP A 144 -13.89 17.28 25.13
N GLU A 145 -13.40 16.87 26.29
CA GLU A 145 -14.13 16.28 27.43
C GLU A 145 -14.09 14.74 27.53
N SER A 146 -13.14 14.28 28.36
CA SER A 146 -13.46 13.44 29.50
C SER A 146 -14.41 12.25 29.26
N ASN A 147 -14.20 11.41 28.24
CA ASN A 147 -14.86 10.11 28.21
C ASN A 147 -14.09 9.08 29.05
N ARG A 148 -14.27 9.26 30.36
CA ARG A 148 -14.23 8.20 31.36
C ARG A 148 -15.23 7.13 30.94
N LEU A 149 -14.82 5.86 31.06
CA LEU A 149 -15.66 4.65 30.98
C LEU A 149 -16.02 4.29 29.52
N THR A 150 -16.08 3.05 29.06
CA THR A 150 -16.09 1.69 29.62
C THR A 150 -16.17 0.78 28.40
N ASN A 151 -15.53 -0.39 28.41
CA ASN A 151 -15.95 -1.63 27.74
C ASN A 151 -14.94 -2.73 28.16
N SER A 152 -15.19 -3.45 29.26
CA SER A 152 -15.86 -4.78 29.33
C SER A 152 -14.82 -5.90 29.14
N THR A 153 -14.64 -6.93 29.97
CA THR A 153 -15.55 -7.86 30.69
C THR A 153 -14.67 -8.62 31.72
N THR A 154 -15.13 -9.21 32.84
CA THR A 154 -15.89 -10.48 32.92
C THR A 154 -16.04 -10.87 34.41
N PHE A 155 -17.15 -11.54 34.75
CA PHE A 155 -17.54 -12.23 36.00
C PHE A 155 -18.41 -11.45 37.00
N ASP A 156 -19.73 -11.63 36.83
CA ASP A 156 -20.72 -11.64 37.88
C ASP A 156 -20.52 -12.88 38.77
N GLU A 157 -20.37 -12.67 40.07
CA GLU A 157 -20.59 -13.67 41.11
C GLU A 157 -21.40 -13.01 42.24
N PRO A 158 -22.66 -13.38 42.47
CA PRO A 158 -23.39 -12.91 43.64
C PRO A 158 -23.07 -13.83 44.82
N SER A 159 -22.27 -13.35 45.77
CA SER A 159 -22.32 -13.88 47.14
C SER A 159 -23.27 -13.00 47.94
N SER A 160 -24.48 -13.49 48.09
CA SER A 160 -25.33 -13.13 49.21
C SER A 160 -24.73 -13.77 50.45
N ASP A 161 -24.44 -12.99 51.48
CA ASP A 161 -24.68 -13.39 52.86
C ASP A 161 -24.80 -12.13 53.71
N GLU A 162 -25.88 -12.14 54.48
CA GLU A 162 -26.37 -11.07 55.33
C GLU A 162 -25.48 -10.88 56.56
N ASP A 163 -25.51 -9.68 57.13
CA ASP A 163 -25.59 -9.50 58.58
C ASP A 163 -25.92 -8.03 58.87
N ASP A 164 -27.12 -7.85 59.42
CA ASP A 164 -27.62 -6.64 60.03
C ASP A 164 -26.74 -6.20 61.23
N ASP A 165 -26.79 -4.90 61.53
CA ASP A 165 -26.89 -4.32 62.88
C ASP A 165 -26.02 -3.08 63.15
N ILE A 166 -26.73 -1.99 63.47
CA ILE A 166 -26.59 -1.21 64.71
C ILE A 166 -25.64 0.02 64.75
N LEU A 167 -26.34 1.18 64.82
CA LEU A 167 -26.05 2.41 65.60
C LEU A 167 -24.90 3.31 65.09
N GLY A 168 -25.09 4.58 64.75
CA GLY A 168 -26.06 5.55 65.28
C GLY A 168 -25.70 5.98 66.70
N LEU A 169 -24.69 6.84 66.87
CA LEU A 169 -24.45 7.75 68.02
C LEU A 169 -23.28 8.68 67.65
N THR A 170 -23.54 9.98 67.40
CA THR A 170 -23.19 11.15 68.25
C THR A 170 -21.67 11.39 68.42
N ARG A 171 -21.12 12.59 68.33
CA ARG A 171 -21.59 13.95 68.64
C ARG A 171 -20.62 14.95 68.02
#